data_AF-A0A2H5A1F8-F1
#
_entry.id   AF-A0A2H5A1F8-F1
#
_cell.length_a   1.000
_cell.length_b   1.000
_cell.length_c   1.000
_cell.angle_alpha   90.00
_cell.angle_beta   90.00
_cell.angle_gamma   90.00
#
_symmetry.space_group_name_H-M   'P 1'
#
loop_
_entity.id
_entity.type
_entity.pdbx_description
1 polymer ?
#
loop_
_entity_poly.entity_id
_entity_poly.type
_entity_poly.pdbx_seq_one_letter_code
_entity_poly.pdbx_strand_id
1 'polypeptide(L)'
;MAEDTSLEDFLDGGDKSEDGGENGTSARDETTETESEASDAEASTDGVDPAVTTYAWSPDGAACAECGEVVERRWTQDGILVCGACKSW
;
A
#
# COMPACT_ATOMS: atom_id res chain seq x y z
N MET A 1 27.04 0.93 10.15
CA MET A 1 25.67 1.29 9.72
C MET A 1 25.34 0.29 8.64
N ALA A 2 24.39 -0.60 8.91
CA ALA A 2 24.06 -1.70 8.02
C ALA A 2 23.56 -1.12 6.69
N GLU A 3 24.19 -1.56 5.61
CA GLU A 3 23.87 -1.22 4.24
C GLU A 3 22.53 -1.89 3.96
N ASP A 4 21.51 -1.09 3.68
CA ASP A 4 20.19 -1.60 3.31
C ASP A 4 20.38 -2.51 2.08
N THR A 5 20.08 -3.80 2.23
CA THR A 5 20.20 -4.76 1.14
C THR A 5 19.21 -4.38 0.05
N SER A 6 19.72 -3.76 -1.01
CA SER A 6 18.90 -3.25 -2.10
C SER A 6 18.09 -4.41 -2.69
N LEU A 7 16.81 -4.16 -2.98
CA LEU A 7 15.84 -5.12 -3.52
C LEU A 7 16.32 -5.86 -4.79
N GLU A 8 17.37 -5.32 -5.42
CA GLU A 8 18.10 -5.83 -6.57
C GLU A 8 18.83 -7.16 -6.30
N ASP A 9 19.34 -7.41 -5.09
CA ASP A 9 20.01 -8.68 -4.71
C ASP A 9 19.04 -9.89 -4.77
N PHE A 10 17.78 -9.66 -4.42
CA PHE A 10 16.73 -10.69 -4.46
C PHE A 10 16.29 -11.03 -5.89
N LEU A 11 16.49 -10.12 -6.85
CA LEU A 11 16.14 -10.33 -8.26
C LEU A 11 17.30 -10.91 -9.07
N ASP A 12 18.56 -10.56 -8.75
CA ASP A 12 19.75 -11.03 -9.48
C ASP A 12 20.17 -12.46 -9.11
N GLY A 13 19.73 -12.99 -7.95
CA GLY A 13 20.00 -14.38 -7.53
C GLY A 13 19.29 -15.47 -8.35
N GLY A 14 18.39 -15.10 -9.26
CA GLY A 14 17.61 -16.00 -10.11
C GLY A 14 18.24 -16.25 -11.48
N ASP A 15 19.18 -17.19 -11.55
CA ASP A 15 19.54 -18.00 -12.72
C ASP A 15 19.90 -17.25 -14.03
N LYS A 16 21.19 -16.97 -14.23
CA LYS A 16 21.74 -16.78 -15.59
C LYS A 16 21.79 -18.14 -16.31
N SER A 17 20.73 -18.47 -17.02
CA SER A 17 20.77 -19.41 -18.15
C SER A 17 20.69 -18.63 -19.46
N GLU A 18 21.83 -18.55 -20.14
CA GLU A 18 21.96 -17.97 -21.48
C GLU A 18 21.35 -18.93 -22.52
N ASP A 19 20.28 -18.53 -23.22
CA ASP A 19 20.07 -18.96 -24.61
C ASP A 19 19.21 -17.93 -25.37
N GLY A 20 19.71 -17.50 -26.52
CA GLY A 20 19.15 -16.42 -27.33
C GLY A 20 17.96 -16.85 -28.18
N GLY A 21 17.02 -15.93 -28.38
CA GLY A 21 15.92 -16.11 -29.31
C GLY A 21 15.14 -14.82 -29.55
N GLU A 22 15.57 -14.05 -30.55
CA GLU A 22 14.80 -12.97 -31.14
C GLU A 22 13.52 -13.51 -31.83
N ASN A 23 12.33 -13.02 -31.47
CA ASN A 23 11.25 -12.77 -32.43
C ASN A 23 10.13 -11.94 -31.80
N GLY A 24 9.79 -10.81 -32.42
CA GLY A 24 8.82 -9.86 -31.90
C GLY A 24 7.36 -10.29 -32.06
N THR A 25 6.50 -9.66 -31.26
CA THR A 25 5.16 -9.25 -31.67
C THR A 25 4.60 -8.26 -30.66
N SER A 26 4.13 -7.12 -31.16
CA SER A 26 3.44 -6.09 -30.41
C SER A 26 2.25 -6.63 -29.62
N ALA A 27 2.11 -6.17 -28.38
CA ALA A 27 0.82 -5.78 -27.83
C ALA A 27 1.07 -4.76 -26.72
N ARG A 28 0.53 -3.57 -26.93
CA ARG A 28 0.44 -2.48 -25.97
C ARG A 28 -0.28 -3.02 -24.73
N ASP A 29 0.46 -3.15 -23.63
CA ASP A 29 -0.05 -3.61 -22.35
C ASP A 29 -0.83 -2.46 -21.71
N GLU A 30 -2.12 -2.40 -22.06
CA GLU A 30 -3.12 -1.59 -21.37
C GLU A 30 -3.66 -2.44 -20.22
N THR A 31 -2.87 -2.64 -19.17
CA THR A 31 -3.39 -3.23 -17.93
C THR A 31 -3.79 -2.10 -17.00
N THR A 32 -5.03 -1.65 -17.23
CA THR A 32 -5.79 -0.79 -16.32
C THR A 32 -5.64 -1.26 -14.88
N GLU A 33 -5.01 -0.43 -14.05
CA GLU A 33 -5.07 -0.50 -12.60
C GLU A 33 -6.52 -0.38 -12.16
N THR A 34 -7.21 -1.50 -11.96
CA THR A 34 -8.49 -1.56 -11.25
C THR A 34 -8.70 -2.98 -10.77
N GLU A 35 -8.21 -3.28 -9.58
CA GLU A 35 -8.85 -4.26 -8.69
C GLU A 35 -8.85 -3.64 -7.30
N SER A 36 -9.68 -2.60 -7.16
CA SER A 36 -10.20 -2.15 -5.86
C SER A 36 -11.33 -3.09 -5.44
N GLU A 37 -11.10 -4.39 -5.46
CA GLU A 37 -12.06 -5.37 -4.93
C GLU A 37 -11.67 -5.62 -3.47
N ALA A 38 -12.10 -4.71 -2.61
CA ALA A 38 -12.37 -5.04 -1.23
C ALA A 38 -13.57 -6.01 -1.22
N SER A 39 -13.32 -7.25 -1.65
CA SER A 39 -14.19 -8.38 -1.39
C SER A 39 -14.15 -8.59 0.11
N ASP A 40 -15.04 -7.89 0.82
CA ASP A 40 -15.41 -8.20 2.19
C ASP A 40 -16.04 -9.58 2.15
N ALA A 41 -15.16 -10.59 2.21
CA ALA A 41 -15.56 -11.92 2.57
C ALA A 41 -16.10 -11.79 3.99
N GLU A 42 -17.43 -11.85 4.12
CA GLU A 42 -18.20 -11.89 5.36
C GLU A 42 -17.79 -13.13 6.18
N ALA A 43 -16.55 -13.15 6.65
CA ALA A 43 -16.07 -14.09 7.64
C ALA A 43 -16.84 -13.74 8.90
N SER A 44 -17.62 -14.69 9.40
CA SER A 44 -18.32 -14.52 10.68
C SER A 44 -17.28 -14.31 11.79
N THR A 45 -17.01 -13.05 12.10
CA THR A 45 -16.14 -12.59 13.19
C THR A 45 -16.90 -12.55 14.51
N ASP A 46 -17.86 -13.47 14.69
CA ASP A 46 -18.71 -13.54 15.89
C ASP A 46 -17.82 -13.74 17.13
N GLY A 47 -17.65 -12.68 17.90
CA GLY A 47 -16.86 -12.65 19.13
C GLY A 47 -15.43 -12.12 19.00
N VAL A 48 -14.99 -11.58 17.86
CA VAL A 48 -13.65 -10.99 17.70
C VAL A 48 -13.74 -9.47 17.57
N ASP A 49 -12.97 -8.74 18.38
CA ASP A 49 -12.83 -7.28 18.23
C ASP A 49 -12.11 -6.97 16.91
N PRO A 50 -12.68 -6.14 16.02
CA PRO A 50 -12.06 -5.80 14.75
C PRO A 50 -10.74 -5.06 14.97
N ALA A 51 -9.75 -5.34 14.12
CA ALA A 51 -8.48 -4.64 14.20
C ALA A 51 -8.69 -3.12 14.01
N VAL A 52 -8.32 -2.34 15.02
CA VAL A 52 -8.35 -0.88 14.93
C VAL A 52 -7.31 -0.43 13.91
N THR A 53 -7.74 0.32 12.91
CA THR A 53 -6.82 0.92 11.95
C THR A 53 -5.84 1.85 12.66
N THR A 54 -4.55 1.74 12.34
CA THR A 54 -3.50 2.65 12.86
C THR A 54 -3.14 3.74 11.87
N TYR A 55 -3.46 3.53 10.59
CA TYR A 55 -3.08 4.39 9.47
C TYR A 55 -4.12 4.31 8.36
N ALA A 56 -4.44 5.45 7.77
CA ALA A 56 -5.31 5.56 6.62
C ALA A 56 -4.60 6.36 5.52
N TRP A 57 -4.67 5.83 4.30
CA TRP A 57 -4.25 6.53 3.10
C TRP A 57 -5.45 6.75 2.18
N SER A 58 -5.54 7.93 1.57
CA SER A 58 -6.62 8.28 0.65
C SER A 58 -6.05 9.10 -0.49
N PRO A 59 -6.18 8.67 -1.77
CA PRO A 59 -5.60 9.38 -2.91
C PRO A 59 -6.28 10.73 -3.20
N ASP A 60 -7.57 10.86 -2.87
CA ASP A 60 -8.31 12.14 -2.90
C ASP A 60 -7.99 13.03 -1.68
N GLY A 61 -7.27 12.48 -0.69
CA GLY A 61 -7.11 13.07 0.63
C GLY A 61 -8.36 12.97 1.48
N ALA A 62 -8.20 13.22 2.77
CA ALA A 62 -9.32 13.32 3.70
C ALA A 62 -8.97 14.29 4.84
N ALA A 63 -10.00 14.92 5.39
CA ALA A 63 -9.83 15.93 6.43
C ALA A 63 -9.22 15.35 7.72
N CYS A 64 -8.27 16.07 8.29
CA CYS A 64 -7.76 15.87 9.63
C CYS A 64 -8.85 16.16 10.65
N ALA A 65 -9.05 15.27 11.62
CA ALA A 65 -10.05 15.47 12.66
C ALA A 65 -9.73 16.62 13.63
N GLU A 66 -8.48 17.07 13.71
CA GLU A 66 -8.05 18.17 14.58
C GLU A 66 -8.05 19.53 13.87
N CYS A 67 -7.30 19.65 12.76
CA CYS A 67 -7.11 20.92 12.07
C CYS A 67 -7.99 21.11 10.83
N GLY A 68 -8.68 20.06 10.36
CA GLY A 68 -9.52 20.10 9.16
C GLY A 68 -8.77 20.06 7.82
N GLU A 69 -7.43 20.06 7.82
CA GLU A 69 -6.64 20.01 6.59
C GLU A 69 -6.85 18.68 5.84
N VAL A 70 -7.05 18.76 4.52
CA VAL A 70 -7.18 17.58 3.67
C VAL A 70 -5.79 17.06 3.36
N VAL A 71 -5.49 15.85 3.84
CA VAL A 71 -4.21 15.19 3.65
C VAL A 71 -4.40 13.76 3.14
N GLU A 72 -3.45 13.28 2.35
CA GLU A 72 -3.47 11.91 1.81
C GLU A 72 -3.21 10.86 2.88
N ARG A 73 -2.44 11.23 3.91
CA ARG A 73 -1.96 10.32 4.97
C ARG A 73 -2.48 10.78 6.32
N ARG A 74 -3.21 9.91 7.02
CA ARG A 74 -3.70 10.15 8.37
C ARG A 74 -3.39 8.96 9.27
N TRP A 75 -3.32 9.23 10.55
CA TRP A 75 -2.92 8.27 11.57
C TRP A 75 -3.89 8.31 12.74
N THR A 76 -4.10 7.17 13.37
CA THR A 76 -5.02 7.07 14.51
C THR A 76 -4.38 7.65 15.77
N GLN A 77 -5.05 8.60 16.41
CA GLN A 77 -4.73 9.17 17.72
C GLN A 77 -6.04 9.23 18.50
N ASP A 78 -6.11 8.65 19.69
CA ASP A 78 -7.33 8.67 20.53
C ASP A 78 -8.62 8.21 19.80
N GLY A 79 -8.48 7.29 18.83
CA GLY A 79 -9.62 6.80 18.02
C GLY A 79 -10.04 7.72 16.87
N ILE A 80 -9.38 8.87 16.66
CA ILE A 80 -9.59 9.75 15.50
C ILE A 80 -8.40 9.72 14.53
N LEU A 81 -8.66 10.00 13.25
CA LEU A 81 -7.63 10.10 12.22
C LEU A 81 -7.13 11.54 12.11
N VAL A 82 -5.86 11.75 12.45
CA VAL A 82 -5.17 13.05 12.42
C VAL A 82 -4.04 13.06 11.39
N CYS A 83 -3.70 14.25 10.88
CA CYS A 83 -2.57 14.41 9.97
C CYS A 83 -1.22 14.25 10.71
N GLY A 84 -0.13 14.18 9.94
CA GLY A 84 1.22 14.01 10.48
C GLY A 84 1.69 15.19 11.34
N ALA A 85 1.14 16.38 11.13
CA ALA A 85 1.48 17.55 11.94
C ALA A 85 0.76 17.55 13.32
N CYS A 86 -0.50 17.10 13.37
CA CYS A 86 -1.30 17.06 14.59
C CYS A 86 -1.01 15.83 15.46
N LYS A 87 -0.49 14.75 14.87
CA LYS A 87 -0.20 13.54 15.62
C LYS A 87 0.94 13.76 16.61
N SER A 88 0.73 13.29 17.84
CA SER A 88 1.71 13.33 18.94
C SER A 88 2.67 12.15 18.88
N TRP A 89 3.35 11.99 17.74
CA TRP A 89 4.36 10.94 17.50
C TRP A 89 5.74 11.35 18.02
#